data_AF-A0A2E1HJA0-F1
#
_entry.id   AF-A0A2E1HJA0-F1
#
_cell.length_a   1.000
_cell.length_b   1.000
_cell.length_c   1.000
_cell.angle_alpha   90.00
_cell.angle_beta   90.00
_cell.angle_gamma   90.00
#
_symmetry.space_group_name_H-M   'P 1'
#
loop_
_entity.id
_entity.type
_entity.pdbx_description
1 polymer ?
#
loop_
_entity_poly.entity_id
_entity_poly.type
_entity_poly.pdbx_seq_one_letter_code
_entity_poly.pdbx_strand_id
1 'polypeptide(L)'
;MILVHVKRKARKRASEWFCAINLALFGLTLLAPGALFSAPAYAAFQAVLGETGTGVLAFGLGLVWVGGLVVNGARQGLTSTVRATCCFAGAIVYGLITAAYLIGAMGSGVLSPPVAGNGAITILALCCLYWIGEEKGCRNDA
;
A
#
# COMPACT_ATOMS: atom_id res chain seq x y z
N MET A 1 -23.24 -16.10 4.98
CA MET A 1 -22.57 -16.56 3.72
C MET A 1 -21.51 -15.61 3.17
N ILE A 2 -21.55 -14.30 3.46
CA ILE A 2 -20.58 -13.30 2.95
C ILE A 2 -19.15 -13.57 3.43
N LEU A 3 -18.96 -13.88 4.73
CA LEU A 3 -17.63 -14.16 5.31
C LEU A 3 -16.91 -15.36 4.67
N VAL A 4 -17.65 -16.38 4.22
CA VAL A 4 -17.06 -17.56 3.55
C VAL A 4 -16.52 -17.20 2.16
N HIS A 5 -17.24 -16.34 1.42
CA HIS A 5 -16.80 -15.84 0.11
C HIS A 5 -15.59 -14.93 0.23
N VAL A 6 -15.56 -14.08 1.27
CA VAL A 6 -14.41 -13.24 1.62
C VAL A 6 -13.20 -14.12 1.94
N LYS A 7 -13.33 -15.15 2.80
CA LYS A 7 -12.21 -16.05 3.16
C LYS A 7 -11.62 -16.80 1.95
N ARG A 8 -12.47 -17.33 1.05
CA ARG A 8 -12.00 -18.07 -0.13
C ARG A 8 -11.28 -17.16 -1.14
N LYS A 9 -11.76 -15.93 -1.34
CA LYS A 9 -11.10 -14.95 -2.23
C LYS A 9 -9.89 -14.26 -1.58
N ALA A 10 -9.90 -14.04 -0.27
CA ALA A 10 -8.75 -13.53 0.47
C ALA A 10 -7.52 -14.40 0.27
N ARG A 11 -7.69 -15.73 0.17
CA ARG A 11 -6.59 -16.65 -0.13
C ARG A 11 -6.02 -16.48 -1.55
N LYS A 12 -6.86 -16.16 -2.54
CA LYS A 12 -6.42 -15.87 -3.92
C LYS A 12 -5.81 -14.48 -4.08
N ARG A 13 -6.13 -13.56 -3.18
CA ARG A 13 -5.73 -12.14 -3.22
C ARG A 13 -4.93 -11.74 -1.99
N ALA A 14 -4.18 -12.69 -1.44
CA ALA A 14 -3.47 -12.51 -0.18
C ALA A 14 -2.44 -11.38 -0.27
N SER A 15 -1.83 -11.20 -1.44
CA SER A 15 -0.89 -10.10 -1.73
C SER A 15 -1.55 -8.72 -1.67
N GLU A 16 -2.73 -8.54 -2.27
CA GLU A 16 -3.49 -7.28 -2.19
C GLU A 16 -3.90 -6.96 -0.75
N TRP A 17 -4.38 -7.97 -0.02
CA TRP A 17 -4.73 -7.83 1.40
C TRP A 17 -3.52 -7.47 2.24
N PHE A 18 -2.37 -8.11 1.98
CA PHE A 18 -1.13 -7.80 2.67
C PHE A 18 -0.71 -6.35 2.42
N CYS A 19 -0.66 -5.90 1.16
CA CYS A 19 -0.27 -4.52 0.84
C CYS A 19 -1.22 -3.49 1.46
N ALA A 20 -2.53 -3.73 1.44
CA ALA A 20 -3.53 -2.82 2.00
C ALA A 20 -3.45 -2.72 3.53
N ILE A 21 -3.36 -3.87 4.22
CA ILE A 21 -3.23 -3.92 5.68
C ILE A 21 -1.88 -3.35 6.13
N ASN A 22 -0.79 -3.69 5.44
CA ASN A 22 0.53 -3.18 5.76
C ASN A 22 0.57 -1.65 5.63
N LEU A 23 -0.06 -1.08 4.60
CA LEU A 23 -0.09 0.37 4.40
C LEU A 23 -0.90 1.08 5.49
N ALA A 24 -2.05 0.49 5.87
CA ALA A 24 -2.85 0.99 6.97
C ALA A 24 -2.08 0.92 8.30
N LEU A 25 -1.46 -0.22 8.61
CA LEU A 25 -0.69 -0.37 9.85
C LEU A 25 0.54 0.55 9.87
N PHE A 26 1.23 0.74 8.75
CA PHE A 26 2.32 1.69 8.63
C PHE A 26 1.85 3.11 8.94
N GLY A 27 0.76 3.56 8.32
CA GLY A 27 0.18 4.86 8.63
C GLY A 27 -0.25 4.99 10.09
N LEU A 28 -0.87 3.95 10.66
CA LEU A 28 -1.26 3.91 12.07
C LEU A 28 -0.05 4.03 13.01
N THR A 29 1.08 3.39 12.69
CA THR A 29 2.30 3.51 13.49
C THR A 29 2.89 4.92 13.47
N LEU A 30 2.74 5.66 12.38
CA LEU A 30 3.17 7.06 12.28
C LEU A 30 2.20 8.04 12.98
N LEU A 31 0.96 7.61 13.22
CA LEU A 31 -0.03 8.38 13.99
C LEU A 31 0.01 8.07 15.49
N ALA A 32 0.77 7.04 15.89
CA ALA A 32 0.94 6.69 17.28
C ALA A 32 1.78 7.76 18.01
N PRO A 33 1.51 8.02 19.31
CA PRO A 33 2.27 9.00 20.07
C PRO A 33 3.73 8.54 20.24
N GLY A 34 4.64 9.26 19.61
CA GLY A 34 6.08 9.03 19.65
C GLY A 34 6.77 9.80 18.52
N ALA A 35 8.05 10.13 18.67
CA ALA A 35 8.83 10.73 17.59
C ALA A 35 9.57 9.62 16.81
N LEU A 36 8.87 8.96 15.87
CA LEU A 36 9.49 7.89 15.07
C LEU A 36 10.49 8.47 14.05
N PHE A 37 10.24 9.68 13.53
CA PHE A 37 11.16 10.35 12.61
C PHE A 37 12.21 11.22 13.32
N SER A 38 12.71 10.76 14.47
CA SER A 38 13.77 11.46 15.22
C SER A 38 15.18 11.18 14.69
N ALA A 39 15.38 10.14 13.88
CA ALA A 39 16.69 9.81 13.31
C ALA A 39 16.95 10.56 11.98
N PRO A 40 18.22 10.89 11.65
CA PRO A 40 18.58 11.62 10.44
C PRO A 40 18.20 10.90 9.15
N ALA A 41 18.07 9.57 9.18
CA ALA A 41 17.60 8.76 8.07
C ALA A 41 16.15 9.09 7.63
N TYR A 42 15.36 9.76 8.47
CA TYR A 42 13.97 10.15 8.19
C TYR A 42 13.81 11.63 7.82
N ALA A 43 14.91 12.39 7.68
CA ALA A 43 14.86 13.82 7.40
C ALA A 43 14.05 14.16 6.14
N ALA A 44 14.10 13.30 5.12
CA ALA A 44 13.31 13.46 3.90
C ALA A 44 11.78 13.37 4.15
N PHE A 45 11.34 12.54 5.09
CA PHE A 45 9.92 12.45 5.46
C PHE A 45 9.44 13.72 6.18
N GLN A 46 10.29 14.27 7.07
CA GLN A 46 9.98 15.54 7.73
C GLN A 46 9.88 16.70 6.73
N ALA A 47 10.75 16.74 5.73
CA ALA A 47 10.78 17.84 4.76
C ALA A 47 9.60 17.88 3.79
N VAL A 48 8.96 16.74 3.50
CA VAL A 48 7.91 16.64 2.45
C VAL A 48 6.50 16.84 3.02
N LEU A 49 6.11 16.02 4.00
CA LEU A 49 4.73 15.98 4.53
C LEU A 49 4.68 15.96 6.07
N GLY A 50 5.83 15.79 6.73
CA GLY A 50 5.89 15.52 8.15
C GLY A 50 5.40 14.11 8.52
N GLU A 51 5.63 13.73 9.78
CA GLU A 51 5.25 12.43 10.33
C GLU A 51 3.73 12.24 10.30
N THR A 52 2.99 13.24 10.79
CA THR A 52 1.52 13.22 10.81
C THR A 52 0.92 13.20 9.40
N GLY A 53 1.43 14.01 8.47
CA GLY A 53 0.89 14.06 7.10
C GLY A 53 1.09 12.74 6.35
N THR A 54 2.29 12.16 6.49
CA THR A 54 2.60 10.84 5.91
C THR A 54 1.75 9.73 6.55
N GLY A 55 1.58 9.78 7.87
CA GLY A 55 0.74 8.86 8.63
C GLY A 55 -0.72 8.89 8.19
N VAL A 56 -1.32 10.09 8.09
CA VAL A 56 -2.72 10.26 7.66
C VAL A 56 -2.92 9.76 6.23
N LEU A 57 -2.01 10.10 5.30
CA LEU A 57 -2.12 9.67 3.91
C LEU A 57 -1.99 8.14 3.76
N ALA A 58 -0.98 7.54 4.38
CA ALA A 58 -0.79 6.09 4.34
C ALA A 58 -1.95 5.35 5.01
N PHE A 59 -2.39 5.81 6.19
CA PHE A 59 -3.50 5.19 6.92
C PHE A 59 -4.81 5.30 6.15
N GLY A 60 -5.15 6.52 5.69
CA GLY A 60 -6.36 6.79 4.92
C GLY A 60 -6.43 5.97 3.65
N LEU A 61 -5.34 5.94 2.87
CA LEU A 61 -5.29 5.16 1.64
C LEU A 61 -5.35 3.65 1.91
N GLY A 62 -4.67 3.17 2.95
CA GLY A 62 -4.74 1.77 3.38
C GLY A 62 -6.16 1.35 3.75
N LEU A 63 -6.89 2.18 4.50
CA LEU A 63 -8.29 1.92 4.85
C LEU A 63 -9.21 1.92 3.62
N VAL A 64 -9.03 2.87 2.70
CA VAL A 64 -9.79 2.91 1.43
C VAL A 64 -9.54 1.64 0.62
N TRP A 65 -8.28 1.19 0.55
CA TRP A 65 -7.92 -0.04 -0.15
C TRP A 65 -8.54 -1.28 0.49
N VAL A 66 -8.46 -1.41 1.82
CA VAL A 66 -9.14 -2.48 2.57
C VAL A 66 -10.65 -2.45 2.32
N GLY A 67 -11.27 -1.27 2.36
CA GLY A 67 -12.68 -1.08 2.02
C GLY A 67 -13.00 -1.55 0.61
N GLY A 68 -12.17 -1.20 -0.37
CA GLY A 68 -12.28 -1.66 -1.76
C GLY A 68 -12.22 -3.18 -1.89
N LEU A 69 -11.37 -3.85 -1.12
CA LEU A 69 -11.27 -5.32 -1.08
C LEU A 69 -12.50 -5.98 -0.45
N VAL A 70 -13.02 -5.43 0.65
CA VAL A 70 -14.24 -5.91 1.31
C VAL A 70 -15.44 -5.78 0.38
N VAL A 71 -15.64 -4.61 -0.23
CA VAL A 71 -16.76 -4.34 -1.14
C VAL A 71 -16.65 -5.24 -2.39
N ASN A 72 -15.45 -5.48 -2.92
CA ASN A 72 -15.25 -6.42 -4.03
C ASN A 72 -15.50 -7.88 -3.63
N GLY A 73 -15.13 -8.26 -2.40
CA GLY A 73 -15.48 -9.57 -1.84
C GLY A 73 -16.99 -9.80 -1.78
N ALA A 74 -17.76 -8.75 -1.50
CA ALA A 74 -19.22 -8.79 -1.41
C ALA A 74 -19.95 -8.64 -2.77
N ARG A 75 -19.47 -7.77 -3.67
CA ARG A 75 -20.11 -7.49 -4.97
C ARG A 75 -19.23 -7.97 -6.13
N GLN A 76 -19.62 -9.07 -6.76
CA GLN A 76 -18.79 -9.81 -7.72
C GLN A 76 -18.63 -9.16 -9.11
N GLY A 77 -19.43 -8.15 -9.49
CA GLY A 77 -19.55 -7.71 -10.89
C GLY A 77 -18.85 -6.42 -11.33
N LEU A 78 -18.71 -5.41 -10.44
CA LEU A 78 -18.44 -4.01 -10.84
C LEU A 78 -17.13 -3.40 -10.28
N THR A 79 -16.43 -4.10 -9.39
CA THR A 79 -15.47 -3.49 -8.46
C THR A 79 -13.99 -3.71 -8.82
N SER A 80 -13.69 -4.24 -10.01
CA SER A 80 -12.31 -4.45 -10.48
C SER A 80 -11.55 -3.12 -10.66
N THR A 81 -12.23 -2.06 -11.12
CA THR A 81 -11.64 -0.71 -11.28
C THR A 81 -11.29 -0.06 -9.94
N VAL A 82 -12.13 -0.23 -8.91
CA VAL A 82 -11.84 0.29 -7.56
C VAL A 82 -10.60 -0.40 -6.97
N ARG A 83 -10.45 -1.71 -7.17
CA ARG A 83 -9.22 -2.42 -6.78
C ARG A 83 -7.99 -1.92 -7.51
N ALA A 84 -8.07 -1.78 -8.83
CA ALA A 84 -6.96 -1.31 -9.65
C ALA A 84 -6.50 0.10 -9.23
N THR A 85 -7.45 1.03 -9.04
CA THR A 85 -7.15 2.40 -8.59
C THR A 85 -6.54 2.43 -7.19
N CYS A 86 -7.04 1.63 -6.24
CA CYS A 86 -6.44 1.51 -4.91
C CYS A 86 -5.03 0.92 -4.97
N CYS A 87 -4.82 -0.12 -5.79
CA CYS A 87 -3.52 -0.77 -5.95
C CYS A 87 -2.49 0.16 -6.62
N PHE A 88 -2.92 0.95 -7.60
CA PHE A 88 -2.09 1.95 -8.26
C PHE A 88 -1.71 3.09 -7.30
N ALA A 89 -2.68 3.66 -6.58
CA ALA A 89 -2.41 4.68 -5.58
C ALA A 89 -1.48 4.13 -4.46
N GLY A 90 -1.72 2.89 -4.02
CA GLY A 90 -0.85 2.21 -3.05
C GLY A 90 0.58 2.05 -3.54
N ALA A 91 0.78 1.64 -4.80
CA ALA A 91 2.11 1.54 -5.40
C ALA A 91 2.83 2.90 -5.46
N ILE A 92 2.11 3.99 -5.77
CA ILE A 92 2.69 5.34 -5.72
C ILE A 92 3.13 5.68 -4.29
N VAL A 93 2.27 5.47 -3.29
CA VAL A 93 2.61 5.79 -1.90
C VAL A 93 3.79 4.97 -1.40
N TYR A 94 3.83 3.66 -1.65
CA TYR A 94 4.99 2.83 -1.31
C TYR A 94 6.26 3.26 -2.06
N GLY A 95 6.14 3.68 -3.33
CA GLY A 95 7.24 4.23 -4.11
C GLY A 95 7.79 5.53 -3.49
N LEU A 96 6.90 6.44 -3.08
CA LEU A 96 7.28 7.67 -2.39
C LEU A 96 7.94 7.41 -1.02
N ILE A 97 7.40 6.46 -0.25
CA ILE A 97 8.00 6.02 1.02
C ILE A 97 9.40 5.46 0.77
N THR A 98 9.56 4.59 -0.24
CA THR A 98 10.85 4.02 -0.62
C THR A 98 11.85 5.10 -1.04
N ALA A 99 11.41 6.07 -1.85
CA ALA A 99 12.24 7.19 -2.29
C ALA A 99 12.66 8.08 -1.12
N ALA A 100 11.75 8.39 -0.17
CA ALA A 100 12.08 9.17 1.01
C ALA A 100 13.13 8.46 1.89
N TYR A 101 13.00 7.14 2.08
CA TYR A 101 14.03 6.36 2.78
C TYR A 101 15.38 6.36 2.04
N LEU A 102 15.38 6.29 0.72
CA LEU A 102 16.58 6.29 -0.10
C LEU A 102 17.30 7.65 -0.05
N ILE A 103 16.55 8.74 -0.18
CA ILE A 103 17.08 10.12 -0.07
C ILE A 103 17.67 10.34 1.33
N GLY A 104 16.96 9.91 2.38
CA GLY A 104 17.46 9.98 3.75
C GLY A 104 18.72 9.14 3.98
N ALA A 105 18.81 7.96 3.38
CA ALA A 105 20.01 7.12 3.43
C ALA A 105 21.21 7.76 2.72
N MET A 106 21.00 8.34 1.53
CA MET A 106 22.05 9.04 0.78
C MET A 106 22.56 10.28 1.52
N GLY A 107 21.66 11.04 2.17
CA GLY A 107 22.03 12.24 2.92
C GLY A 107 22.72 11.96 4.27
N SER A 108 22.41 10.83 4.90
CA SER A 108 22.98 10.46 6.22
C SER A 108 24.16 9.48 6.16
N GLY A 109 24.38 8.83 5.01
CA GLY A 109 25.36 7.75 4.86
C GLY A 109 24.96 6.44 5.57
N VAL A 110 23.76 6.38 6.14
CA VAL A 110 23.26 5.21 6.87
C VAL A 110 22.33 4.40 5.98
N LEU A 111 22.68 3.14 5.72
CA LEU A 111 21.79 2.22 5.03
C LEU A 111 20.51 1.99 5.85
N SER A 112 19.36 2.23 5.24
CA SER A 112 18.05 2.02 5.88
C SER A 112 17.41 0.74 5.32
N PRO A 113 17.34 -0.36 6.09
CA PRO A 113 16.66 -1.59 5.70
C PRO A 113 15.21 -1.39 5.19
N PRO A 114 14.44 -0.39 5.66
CA PRO A 114 13.11 -0.09 5.11
C PRO A 114 13.08 0.23 3.61
N VAL A 115 14.18 0.65 2.97
CA VAL A 115 14.24 0.87 1.51
C VAL A 115 13.92 -0.42 0.76
N ALA A 116 14.63 -1.51 1.09
CA ALA A 116 14.44 -2.78 0.41
C ALA A 116 13.05 -3.36 0.69
N GLY A 117 12.58 -3.25 1.93
CA GLY A 117 11.24 -3.71 2.33
C GLY A 117 10.12 -2.99 1.59
N ASN A 118 10.09 -1.65 1.62
CA ASN A 118 9.06 -0.87 0.93
C ASN A 118 9.20 -0.98 -0.60
N GLY A 119 10.42 -1.11 -1.12
CA GLY A 119 10.66 -1.38 -2.54
C GLY A 119 10.05 -2.71 -2.99
N ALA A 120 10.25 -3.79 -2.22
CA ALA A 120 9.64 -5.08 -2.51
C ALA A 120 8.10 -5.02 -2.46
N ILE A 121 7.52 -4.28 -1.51
CA ILE A 121 6.07 -4.10 -1.41
C ILE A 121 5.53 -3.25 -2.57
N THR A 122 6.28 -2.25 -3.02
CA THR A 122 5.95 -1.46 -4.23
C THR A 122 5.85 -2.38 -5.45
N ILE A 123 6.86 -3.24 -5.65
CA ILE A 123 6.86 -4.22 -6.75
C ILE A 123 5.67 -5.17 -6.60
N LEU A 124 5.39 -5.66 -5.40
CA LEU A 124 4.25 -6.54 -5.15
C LEU A 124 2.91 -5.85 -5.49
N ALA A 125 2.76 -4.56 -5.16
CA ALA A 125 1.58 -3.77 -5.51
C ALA A 125 1.46 -3.58 -7.04
N LEU A 126 2.57 -3.36 -7.76
CA LEU A 126 2.57 -3.30 -9.22
C LEU A 126 2.23 -4.65 -9.86
N CYS A 127 2.75 -5.76 -9.33
CA CYS A 127 2.36 -7.10 -9.77
C CYS A 127 0.85 -7.31 -9.56
N CYS A 128 0.31 -6.96 -8.39
CA CYS A 128 -1.13 -7.04 -8.13
C CYS A 128 -1.94 -6.23 -9.16
N LEU A 129 -1.48 -5.03 -9.50
CA LEU A 129 -2.11 -4.20 -10.52
C LEU A 129 -2.09 -4.86 -11.90
N TYR A 130 -0.95 -5.45 -12.30
CA TYR A 130 -0.82 -6.20 -13.55
C TYR A 130 -1.80 -7.38 -13.61
N TRP A 131 -1.88 -8.20 -12.56
CA TRP A 131 -2.82 -9.33 -12.49
C TRP A 131 -4.28 -8.89 -12.54
N ILE A 132 -4.63 -7.74 -11.95
CA ILE A 132 -5.98 -7.16 -12.08
C ILE A 132 -6.25 -6.71 -13.53
N GLY A 133 -5.22 -6.22 -14.24
CA GLY A 133 -5.29 -5.87 -15.66
C GLY A 133 -5.53 -7.09 -16.55
N GLU A 134 -4.77 -8.16 -16.35
CA GLU A 134 -4.97 -9.46 -17.02
C GLU A 134 -6.38 -10.03 -16.78
N GLU A 135 -6.87 -10.00 -15.53
CA GLU A 135 -8.25 -10.41 -15.19
C GLU A 135 -9.32 -9.61 -15.97
N LYS A 136 -9.04 -8.35 -16.33
CA LYS A 136 -9.92 -7.52 -17.16
C LYS A 136 -9.75 -7.79 -18.66
N GLY A 137 -8.51 -8.01 -19.12
CA GLY A 137 -8.16 -8.23 -20.52
C GLY A 137 -8.85 -9.46 -21.10
N CYS A 138 -8.80 -10.60 -20.40
CA CYS A 138 -9.48 -11.83 -20.82
C CYS A 138 -11.02 -11.76 -20.86
N ARG A 139 -11.62 -10.64 -20.44
CA ARG A 139 -13.08 -10.44 -20.47
C ARG A 139 -13.57 -9.71 -21.73
N ASN A 140 -12.66 -9.24 -22.58
CA ASN A 140 -12.97 -8.60 -23.86
C ASN A 140 -12.92 -9.58 -25.05
N ASP A 141 -12.56 -10.83 -24.82
CA ASP A 141 -12.48 -11.88 -25.85
C ASP A 141 -13.75 -12.75 -25.93
N ALA A 142 -14.88 -12.28 -25.39
CA ALA A 142 -16.15 -13.01 -25.31
C ALA A 142 -17.34 -12.19 -25.84
#